data_AF-A0A1W2BR43-F1
#
_entry.id   AF-A0A1W2BR43-F1
#
_cell.length_a   1.000
_cell.length_b   1.000
_cell.length_c   1.000
_cell.angle_alpha   90.00
_cell.angle_beta   90.00
_cell.angle_gamma   90.00
#
_symmetry.space_group_name_H-M   'P 1'
#
loop_
_entity.id
_entity.type
_entity.pdbx_description
1 polymer ?
#
loop_
_entity_poly.entity_id
_entity_poly.type
_entity_poly.pdbx_seq_one_letter_code
_entity_poly.pdbx_strand_id
1 'polypeptide(L)'
;MVRPRALLPIRQTRSGDGWCDSSSHPAYNRPVRFPFEASAETMMRDDRLYDFVVILDWNVTSRARNRGSAIFLHIAKPGYPPTAGCVAVSPKDMLRLGPFLRRKARLTIKR
;
A
#
# COMPACT_ATOMS: atom_id res chain seq x y z
N MET A 1 17.58 -4.98 -2.26
CA MET A 1 16.90 -5.65 -1.13
C MET A 1 16.45 -7.04 -1.58
N VAL A 2 16.51 -8.05 -0.71
CA VAL A 2 15.98 -9.39 -1.05
C VAL A 2 14.46 -9.31 -1.14
N ARG A 3 13.86 -9.94 -2.15
CA ARG A 3 12.41 -9.99 -2.32
C ARG A 3 11.79 -10.97 -1.30
N PRO A 4 10.80 -10.59 -0.48
CA PRO A 4 10.05 -11.51 0.35
C PRO A 4 9.46 -12.61 -0.52
N ARG A 5 9.60 -13.86 -0.08
CA ARG A 5 8.77 -14.95 -0.60
C ARG A 5 7.35 -14.63 -0.17
N ALA A 6 6.47 -14.26 -1.10
CA ALA A 6 5.06 -14.04 -0.81
C ALA A 6 4.19 -14.93 -1.71
N LEU A 7 3.06 -15.36 -1.17
CA LEU A 7 2.09 -16.20 -1.88
C LEU A 7 1.02 -15.37 -2.60
N LEU A 8 1.00 -14.05 -2.37
CA LEU A 8 0.22 -13.12 -3.17
C LEU A 8 0.82 -12.96 -4.58
N PRO A 9 -0.01 -12.71 -5.61
CA PRO A 9 0.49 -12.22 -6.88
C PRO A 9 1.30 -10.95 -6.68
N ILE A 10 2.49 -10.90 -7.28
CA ILE A 10 3.39 -9.75 -7.18
C ILE A 10 3.51 -9.12 -8.55
N ARG A 11 3.42 -7.79 -8.58
CA ARG A 11 3.70 -6.97 -9.75
C ARG A 11 4.79 -5.98 -9.38
N GLN A 12 5.77 -5.80 -10.25
CA GLN A 12 6.73 -4.72 -10.10
C GLN A 12 6.06 -3.38 -10.41
N THR A 13 6.25 -2.40 -9.53
CA THR A 13 5.81 -1.03 -9.77
C THR A 13 6.61 -0.39 -10.90
N ARG A 14 5.94 0.38 -11.75
CA ARG A 14 6.53 1.06 -12.90
C ARG A 14 6.43 2.58 -12.71
N SER A 15 7.28 3.30 -13.44
CA SER A 15 7.13 4.74 -13.59
C SER A 15 5.72 5.08 -14.08
N GLY A 16 5.11 6.08 -13.44
CA GLY A 16 3.74 6.52 -13.68
C GLY A 16 2.65 5.69 -13.00
N ASP A 17 2.95 4.63 -12.25
CA ASP A 17 1.93 3.98 -11.42
C ASP A 17 1.52 4.89 -10.26
N GLY A 18 0.21 5.10 -10.09
CA GLY A 18 -0.37 5.85 -8.99
C GLY A 18 -1.54 5.13 -8.32
N TRP A 19 -1.98 5.64 -7.18
CA TRP A 19 -3.20 5.21 -6.49
C TRP A 19 -4.04 6.41 -6.09
N CYS A 20 -5.22 6.56 -6.67
CA CYS A 20 -6.06 7.73 -6.45
C CYS A 20 -6.54 7.80 -4.99
N ASP A 21 -6.30 8.92 -4.34
CA ASP A 21 -6.71 9.23 -2.97
C ASP A 21 -7.75 10.38 -2.89
N SER A 22 -8.13 10.94 -4.03
CA SER A 22 -9.18 11.96 -4.13
C SER A 22 -10.58 11.36 -3.99
N SER A 23 -11.27 11.66 -2.87
CA SER A 23 -12.60 11.11 -2.55
C SER A 23 -13.73 11.58 -3.46
N SER A 24 -13.58 12.72 -4.13
CA SER A 24 -14.55 13.25 -5.10
C SER A 24 -14.43 12.58 -6.47
N HIS A 25 -13.30 11.93 -6.77
CA HIS A 25 -13.01 11.40 -8.09
C HIS A 25 -13.61 9.99 -8.31
N PRO A 26 -14.12 9.65 -9.52
CA PRO A 26 -14.67 8.32 -9.82
C PRO A 26 -13.66 7.16 -9.63
N ALA A 27 -12.37 7.46 -9.77
CA ALA A 27 -11.28 6.51 -9.54
C ALA A 27 -10.84 6.39 -8.08
N TYR A 28 -11.55 6.99 -7.12
CA TYR A 28 -11.16 6.97 -5.70
C TYR A 28 -10.77 5.58 -5.19
N ASN A 29 -9.63 5.48 -4.51
CA ASN A 29 -9.05 4.26 -3.96
C ASN A 29 -8.84 3.15 -5.01
N ARG A 30 -8.36 3.51 -6.21
CA ARG A 30 -8.02 2.60 -7.33
C ARG A 30 -6.63 2.88 -7.87
N PRO A 31 -5.98 1.89 -8.51
CA PRO A 31 -4.79 2.14 -9.31
C PRO A 31 -5.12 3.08 -10.48
N VAL A 32 -4.22 4.03 -10.73
CA VAL A 32 -4.27 5.01 -11.82
C VAL A 32 -2.90 5.11 -12.48
N ARG A 33 -2.80 5.84 -13.60
CA ARG A 33 -1.53 6.10 -14.29
C ARG A 33 -1.34 7.60 -14.48
N PHE A 34 -0.14 8.10 -14.23
CA PHE A 34 0.23 9.48 -14.51
C PHE A 34 0.52 9.72 -16.01
N PRO A 35 0.26 10.94 -16.54
CA PRO A 35 -0.33 12.09 -15.85
C PRO A 35 -1.79 11.84 -15.46
N PHE A 36 -2.17 12.27 -14.26
CA PHE A 36 -3.49 12.07 -13.68
C PHE A 36 -3.94 13.38 -13.03
N GLU A 37 -5.17 13.79 -13.31
CA GLU A 37 -5.66 15.15 -12.99
C GLU A 37 -6.01 15.34 -11.51
N ALA A 38 -6.45 14.28 -10.85
CA ALA A 38 -6.80 14.31 -9.44
C ALA A 38 -5.63 13.87 -8.57
N SER A 39 -5.74 14.08 -7.25
CA SER A 39 -4.75 13.59 -6.30
C SER A 39 -4.61 12.07 -6.36
N ALA A 40 -3.36 11.62 -6.34
CA ALA A 40 -2.98 10.22 -6.29
C ALA A 40 -1.61 10.03 -5.62
N GLU A 41 -1.49 8.99 -4.83
CA GLU A 41 -0.22 8.53 -4.26
C GLU A 41 0.65 7.94 -5.37
N THR A 42 1.90 8.39 -5.48
CA THR A 42 2.88 7.83 -6.43
C THR A 42 3.41 6.50 -5.92
N MET A 43 3.24 5.44 -6.70
CA MET A 43 3.63 4.09 -6.26
C MET A 43 5.13 3.83 -6.42
N MET A 44 5.79 4.50 -7.37
CA MET A 44 7.25 4.43 -7.53
C MET A 44 7.88 5.60 -6.79
N ARG A 45 8.34 5.37 -5.56
CA ARG A 45 8.90 6.39 -4.68
C ARG A 45 10.41 6.35 -4.70
N ASP A 46 11.03 7.51 -4.53
CA ASP A 46 12.48 7.63 -4.34
C ASP A 46 12.89 7.28 -2.90
N ASP A 47 11.92 7.23 -1.99
CA ASP A 47 12.10 6.65 -0.66
C ASP A 47 11.78 5.16 -0.66
N ARG A 48 12.43 4.44 0.27
CA ARG A 48 12.32 2.98 0.37
C ARG A 48 11.01 2.49 0.96
N LEU A 49 10.03 3.37 1.18
CA LEU A 49 8.77 3.00 1.83
C LEU A 49 8.03 1.97 1.01
N TYR A 50 8.08 2.10 -0.32
CA TYR A 50 7.40 1.23 -1.27
C TYR A 50 8.34 0.23 -1.96
N ASP A 51 9.50 -0.08 -1.34
CA ASP A 51 10.31 -1.26 -1.71
C ASP A 51 9.42 -2.53 -1.70
N PHE A 52 8.49 -2.60 -0.74
CA PHE A 52 7.38 -3.57 -0.70
C PHE A 52 6.10 -2.89 -0.25
N VAL A 53 5.03 -3.09 -1.03
CA VAL A 53 3.68 -2.61 -0.72
C VAL A 53 2.70 -3.77 -0.87
N VAL A 54 1.90 -3.99 0.16
CA VAL A 54 0.73 -4.86 0.12
C VAL A 54 -0.50 -3.98 0.20
N ILE A 55 -1.34 -4.04 -0.82
CA ILE A 55 -2.64 -3.37 -0.82
C ILE A 55 -3.54 -4.12 0.17
N LEU A 56 -4.01 -3.43 1.20
CA LEU A 56 -5.03 -3.95 2.11
C LEU A 56 -6.42 -3.72 1.51
N ASP A 57 -7.39 -4.52 1.91
CA ASP A 57 -8.76 -4.46 1.39
C ASP A 57 -9.61 -3.32 2.01
N TRP A 58 -9.00 -2.45 2.81
CA TRP A 58 -9.66 -1.32 3.43
C TRP A 58 -10.28 -0.38 2.39
N ASN A 59 -11.61 -0.30 2.40
CA ASN A 59 -12.39 0.55 1.51
C ASN A 59 -12.14 0.27 0.00
N VAL A 60 -11.71 -0.95 -0.38
CA VAL A 60 -11.38 -1.29 -1.78
C VAL A 60 -12.54 -1.95 -2.50
N THR A 61 -13.28 -2.87 -1.88
CA THR A 61 -14.36 -3.63 -2.57
C THR A 61 -15.64 -2.81 -2.70
N SER A 62 -16.07 -2.17 -1.60
CA SER A 62 -17.17 -1.20 -1.56
C SER A 62 -16.62 0.16 -1.13
N ARG A 63 -16.24 0.97 -2.11
CA ARG A 63 -15.58 2.26 -1.91
C ARG A 63 -16.60 3.31 -1.49
N ALA A 64 -16.53 3.75 -0.24
CA ALA A 64 -17.28 4.89 0.25
C ALA A 64 -16.36 6.14 0.34
N ARG A 65 -16.86 7.28 -0.15
CA ARG A 65 -16.12 8.56 -0.14
C ARG A 65 -15.72 8.93 1.29
N ASN A 66 -14.55 9.55 1.45
CA ASN A 66 -14.01 10.03 2.74
C ASN A 66 -13.81 8.95 3.82
N ARG A 67 -13.77 7.66 3.44
CA ARG A 67 -13.51 6.54 4.36
C ARG A 67 -12.06 6.06 4.34
N GLY A 68 -11.15 6.90 3.85
CA GLY A 68 -9.73 6.59 3.66
C GLY A 68 -9.44 5.84 2.35
N SER A 69 -8.21 5.99 1.88
CA SER A 69 -7.67 5.40 0.64
C SER A 69 -6.18 5.14 0.83
N ALA A 70 -5.59 4.37 -0.08
CA ALA A 70 -4.15 4.06 -0.06
C ALA A 70 -3.66 3.49 1.28
N ILE A 71 -4.53 2.75 1.99
CA ILE A 71 -4.18 2.09 3.25
C ILE A 71 -3.44 0.80 2.92
N PHE A 72 -2.12 0.84 3.12
CA PHE A 72 -1.21 -0.24 2.72
C PHE A 72 -0.47 -0.81 3.92
N LEU A 73 0.09 -2.02 3.73
CA LEU A 73 1.20 -2.53 4.52
C LEU A 73 2.50 -2.28 3.75
N HIS A 74 3.43 -1.51 4.33
CA HIS A 74 4.66 -1.10 3.66
C HIS A 74 5.87 -1.01 4.61
N ILE A 75 7.02 -0.56 4.09
CA ILE A 75 8.26 -0.39 4.86
C ILE A 75 8.20 0.90 5.70
N ALA A 76 8.56 0.81 6.98
CA ALA A 76 8.60 1.96 7.89
C ALA A 76 9.77 2.92 7.59
N LYS A 77 9.54 4.21 7.85
CA LYS A 77 10.62 5.20 7.98
C LYS A 77 11.52 4.86 9.18
N PRO A 78 12.81 5.19 9.14
CA PRO A 78 13.67 5.12 10.33
C PRO A 78 13.04 5.85 11.52
N GLY A 79 13.11 5.25 12.71
CA GLY A 79 12.50 5.80 13.92
C GLY A 79 10.98 5.58 14.05
N TYR A 80 10.33 4.90 13.10
CA TYR A 80 8.89 4.55 13.16
C TYR A 80 7.96 5.72 13.51
N PRO A 81 8.02 6.86 12.80
CA PRO A 81 7.02 7.90 12.97
C PRO A 81 5.61 7.37 12.63
N PRO A 82 4.55 7.94 13.23
CA PRO A 82 3.18 7.59 12.90
C PRO A 82 2.90 7.70 11.39
N THR A 83 2.09 6.79 10.87
CA THR A 83 1.57 6.86 9.50
C THR A 83 0.26 7.65 9.48
N ALA A 84 -0.19 8.04 8.29
CA ALA A 84 -1.53 8.61 8.09
C ALA A 84 -2.65 7.55 8.08
N GLY A 85 -2.36 6.30 8.46
CA GLY A 85 -3.34 5.19 8.51
C GLY A 85 -2.80 3.85 8.02
N CYS A 86 -1.70 3.84 7.26
CA CYS A 86 -1.02 2.62 6.84
C CYS A 86 -0.46 1.81 8.02
N VAL A 87 -0.17 0.53 7.78
CA VAL A 87 0.65 -0.27 8.69
C VAL A 87 2.06 -0.32 8.13
N ALA A 88 3.06 0.04 8.94
CA ALA A 88 4.44 0.07 8.50
C ALA A 88 5.30 -0.80 9.41
N VAL A 89 6.17 -1.61 8.81
CA VAL A 89 7.05 -2.55 9.52
C VAL A 89 8.50 -2.42 9.03
N SER A 90 9.47 -2.94 9.79
CA SER A 90 10.85 -2.99 9.31
C SER A 90 10.97 -3.82 8.02
N PRO A 91 12.01 -3.57 7.20
CA PRO A 91 12.42 -4.49 6.13
C PRO A 91 12.57 -5.95 6.59
N LYS A 92 13.11 -6.16 7.79
CA LYS A 92 13.32 -7.49 8.38
C LYS A 92 12.01 -8.21 8.68
N ASP A 93 11.04 -7.49 9.22
CA ASP A 93 9.73 -8.06 9.57
C ASP A 93 8.86 -8.27 8.33
N MET A 94 8.93 -7.39 7.33
CA MET A 94 8.31 -7.62 6.02
C MET A 94 8.77 -8.95 5.40
N LEU A 95 10.08 -9.25 5.47
CA LEU A 95 10.64 -10.51 4.99
C LEU A 95 10.11 -11.72 5.77
N ARG A 96 9.97 -11.59 7.09
CA ARG A 96 9.39 -12.65 7.96
C ARG A 96 7.91 -12.86 7.70
N LEU A 97 7.17 -11.79 7.41
CA LEU A 97 5.74 -11.84 7.12
C LEU A 97 5.46 -12.41 5.73
N GLY A 98 6.37 -12.21 4.77
CA GLY A 98 6.25 -12.65 3.37
C GLY A 98 5.53 -14.00 3.19
N PRO A 99 6.03 -15.10 3.78
CA PRO A 99 5.45 -16.43 3.61
C PRO A 99 3.99 -16.56 4.06
N PHE A 100 3.53 -15.68 4.93
CA PHE A 100 2.15 -15.65 5.45
C PHE A 100 1.23 -14.72 4.63
N LEU A 101 1.79 -13.85 3.78
CA LEU A 101 1.02 -12.97 2.91
C LEU A 101 0.41 -13.77 1.77
N ARG A 102 -0.88 -14.10 1.94
CA ARG A 102 -1.71 -14.87 0.99
C ARG A 102 -3.11 -14.26 0.89
N ARG A 103 -3.87 -14.63 -0.15
CA ARG A 103 -5.30 -14.26 -0.23
C ARG A 103 -6.03 -14.73 1.04
N LYS A 104 -6.95 -13.91 1.54
CA LYS A 104 -7.72 -14.13 2.78
C LYS A 104 -6.88 -14.13 4.08
N ALA A 105 -5.58 -13.83 4.02
CA ALA A 105 -4.84 -13.51 5.24
C ALA A 105 -5.49 -12.28 5.90
N ARG A 106 -5.58 -12.28 7.23
CA ARG A 106 -6.21 -11.21 8.00
C ARG A 106 -5.16 -10.52 8.87
N LEU A 107 -5.04 -9.21 8.69
CA LEU A 107 -4.29 -8.35 9.58
C LEU A 107 -5.25 -7.81 10.66
N THR A 108 -4.98 -8.14 11.92
CA THR A 108 -5.78 -7.65 13.05
C THR A 108 -4.95 -6.63 13.83
N ILE A 109 -5.45 -5.40 13.92
CA ILE A 109 -4.87 -4.34 14.76
C ILE A 109 -5.57 -4.40 16.12
N LYS A 110 -4.80 -4.60 17.19
CA LYS A 110 -5.28 -4.57 18.58
C LYS A 110 -4.77 -3.31 19.26
N ARG A 111 -5.57 -2.75 20.17
CA ARG A 111 -5.14 -1.69 21.09
C ARG A 111 -4.44 -2.29 22.28
#